data_AF-A0AAW8L9Y5-F1
#
_entry.id   AF-A0AAW8L9Y5-F1
#
_cell.length_a   1.000
_cell.length_b   1.000
_cell.length_c   1.000
_cell.angle_alpha   90.00
_cell.angle_beta   90.00
_cell.angle_gamma   90.00
#
_symmetry.space_group_name_H-M   'P 1'
#
loop_
_entity.id
_entity.type
_entity.pdbx_description
1 polymer ?
#
loop_
_entity_poly.entity_id
_entity_poly.type
_entity_poly.pdbx_seq_one_letter_code
_entity_poly.pdbx_strand_id
1 'polypeptide(L)'
;MSRVAVHVEINSDIERQIAAMAQNAFKRFEDDLNRRRSRLQGRPVAEVRRAVDSALRKYGLDLPDAMVAGLAQDLAEGRQIQISTR
;
A
#
# COMPACT_ATOMS: atom_id res chain seq x y z
N MET A 1 33.06 28.05 -11.99
CA MET A 1 32.81 26.70 -11.46
C MET A 1 31.74 26.05 -12.32
N SER A 2 32.09 25.08 -13.15
CA SER A 2 31.12 24.41 -14.04
C SER A 2 30.53 23.21 -13.29
N ARG A 3 29.22 23.25 -13.03
CA ARG A 3 28.47 22.14 -12.43
C ARG A 3 28.28 21.06 -13.49
N VAL A 4 28.97 19.93 -13.37
CA VAL A 4 28.70 18.75 -14.20
C VAL A 4 27.36 18.17 -13.75
N ALA A 5 26.32 18.37 -14.55
CA ALA A 5 25.06 17.66 -14.36
C ALA A 5 25.21 16.28 -14.99
N VAL A 6 25.23 15.23 -14.15
CA VAL A 6 25.18 13.85 -14.62
C VAL A 6 23.72 13.58 -15.01
N HIS A 7 23.45 13.45 -16.31
CA HIS A 7 22.16 12.99 -16.81
C HIS A 7 22.14 11.46 -16.71
N VAL A 8 21.39 10.93 -15.74
CA VAL A 8 21.18 9.49 -15.61
C VAL A 8 19.92 9.14 -16.38
N GLU A 9 20.07 8.57 -17.58
CA GLU A 9 18.96 7.92 -18.27
C GLU A 9 18.65 6.60 -17.56
N ILE A 10 17.54 6.57 -16.83
CA ILE A 10 16.96 5.32 -16.35
C ILE A 10 16.30 4.68 -17.56
N ASN A 11 16.80 3.52 -18.01
CA ASN A 11 16.18 2.77 -19.11
C ASN A 11 14.71 2.48 -18.74
N SER A 12 13.79 2.67 -19.70
CA SER A 12 12.37 2.33 -19.58
C SER A 12 12.11 0.91 -19.05
N ASP A 13 13.02 -0.03 -19.28
CA ASP A 13 12.92 -1.39 -18.71
C ASP A 13 13.07 -1.43 -17.19
N ILE A 14 13.91 -0.56 -16.64
CA ILE A 14 14.11 -0.42 -15.19
C ILE A 14 12.88 0.23 -14.57
N GLU A 15 12.33 1.28 -15.20
CA GLU A 15 11.09 1.91 -14.77
C GLU A 15 9.93 0.90 -14.76
N ARG A 16 9.82 0.09 -15.83
CA ARG A 16 8.81 -0.97 -15.92
C ARG A 16 8.96 -2.02 -14.83
N GLN A 17 10.20 -2.42 -14.51
CA GLN A 17 10.48 -3.35 -13.41
C GLN A 17 10.12 -2.76 -12.05
N ILE A 18 10.45 -1.49 -11.80
CA ILE A 18 10.08 -0.78 -10.56
C ILE A 18 8.56 -0.70 -10.43
N ALA A 19 7.85 -0.34 -11.50
CA ALA A 19 6.39 -0.33 -11.51
C ALA A 19 5.79 -1.71 -11.22
N ALA A 20 6.33 -2.77 -11.83
CA ALA A 20 5.88 -4.14 -11.59
C ALA A 20 6.12 -4.59 -10.13
N MET A 21 7.26 -4.21 -9.53
CA MET A 21 7.55 -4.49 -8.13
C MET A 21 6.58 -3.77 -7.20
N ALA A 22 6.25 -2.50 -7.49
CA ALA A 22 5.27 -1.74 -6.73
C ALA A 22 3.87 -2.37 -6.84
N GLN A 23 3.41 -2.71 -8.05
CA GLN A 23 2.13 -3.40 -8.26
C GLN A 23 2.05 -4.73 -7.50
N ASN A 24 3.14 -5.50 -7.50
CA ASN A 24 3.20 -6.75 -6.73
C ASN A 24 3.13 -6.51 -5.21
N ALA A 25 3.77 -5.46 -4.69
CA ALA A 25 3.67 -5.08 -3.29
C ALA A 25 2.22 -4.69 -2.90
N PHE A 26 1.55 -3.90 -3.74
CA PHE A 26 0.14 -3.55 -3.56
C PHE A 26 -0.79 -4.76 -3.53
N LYS A 27 -0.60 -5.70 -4.47
CA LYS A 27 -1.40 -6.93 -4.50
C LYS A 27 -1.24 -7.77 -3.23
N ARG A 28 0.01 -7.94 -2.77
CA ARG A 28 0.29 -8.69 -1.53
C ARG A 28 -0.26 -7.99 -0.29
N PHE A 29 -0.28 -6.66 -0.29
CA PHE A 29 -0.90 -5.86 0.75
C PHE A 29 -2.43 -6.08 0.79
N GLU A 30 -3.12 -5.97 -0.36
CA GLU A 30 -4.55 -6.25 -0.48
C GLU A 30 -4.92 -7.65 0.02
N ASP A 31 -4.19 -8.68 -0.43
CA ASP A 31 -4.41 -10.07 -0.03
C ASP A 31 -4.28 -10.27 1.49
N ASP A 32 -3.30 -9.62 2.13
CA ASP A 32 -3.07 -9.69 3.58
C ASP A 32 -4.20 -9.01 4.36
N LEU A 33 -4.69 -7.86 3.91
CA LEU A 33 -5.84 -7.19 4.52
C LEU A 33 -7.11 -8.05 4.43
N ASN A 34 -7.41 -8.58 3.24
CA ASN A 34 -8.58 -9.44 3.03
C ASN A 34 -8.50 -10.73 3.86
N ARG A 35 -7.30 -11.31 4.04
CA ARG A 35 -7.09 -12.47 4.92
C ARG A 35 -7.36 -12.14 6.40
N ARG A 36 -7.04 -10.92 6.83
CA ARG A 36 -7.24 -10.46 8.23
C ARG A 36 -8.65 -9.92 8.48
N ARG A 37 -9.42 -9.63 7.44
CA ARG A 37 -10.76 -9.00 7.50
C ARG A 37 -11.67 -9.61 8.57
N SER A 38 -11.84 -10.93 8.59
CA SER A 38 -12.72 -11.59 9.56
C SER A 38 -12.31 -11.40 11.02
N ARG A 39 -11.01 -11.16 11.29
CA ARG A 39 -10.49 -10.87 12.63
C ARG A 39 -10.63 -9.40 13.01
N LEU A 40 -10.62 -8.52 12.02
CA LEU A 40 -10.67 -7.06 12.18
C LEU A 40 -12.10 -6.51 12.19
N GLN A 41 -13.05 -7.24 11.59
CA GLN A 41 -14.46 -6.88 11.60
C GLN A 41 -14.98 -6.69 13.04
N GLY A 42 -15.70 -5.58 13.26
CA GLY A 42 -16.26 -5.20 14.54
C GLY A 42 -15.25 -4.67 15.56
N ARG A 43 -13.96 -4.56 15.21
CA ARG A 43 -12.94 -3.95 16.07
C ARG A 43 -13.00 -2.41 15.98
N PRO A 44 -12.55 -1.69 17.03
CA PRO A 44 -12.42 -0.24 16.96
C PRO A 44 -11.54 0.22 15.79
N VAL A 45 -11.97 1.24 15.05
CA VAL A 45 -11.26 1.75 13.86
C VAL A 45 -9.80 2.10 14.16
N ALA A 46 -9.50 2.63 15.35
CA ALA A 46 -8.14 2.93 15.77
C ALA A 46 -7.23 1.69 15.87
N GLU A 47 -7.78 0.54 16.31
CA GLU A 47 -7.04 -0.73 16.35
C GLU A 47 -6.82 -1.28 14.93
N VAL A 48 -7.86 -1.21 14.09
CA VAL A 48 -7.78 -1.63 12.69
C VAL A 48 -6.76 -0.78 11.93
N ARG A 49 -6.75 0.53 12.16
CA ARG A 49 -5.76 1.46 11.57
C ARG A 49 -4.33 1.07 11.92
N ARG A 50 -4.03 0.69 13.16
CA ARG A 50 -2.69 0.19 13.53
C ARG A 50 -2.32 -1.08 12.77
N ALA A 51 -3.28 -1.97 12.51
CA ALA A 51 -3.05 -3.17 11.71
C ALA A 51 -2.77 -2.84 10.24
N VAL A 52 -3.45 -1.83 9.68
CA VAL A 52 -3.18 -1.29 8.34
C VAL A 52 -1.79 -0.67 8.27
N ASP A 53 -1.43 0.20 9.23
CA ASP A 53 -0.10 0.83 9.30
C ASP A 53 1.03 -0.21 9.40
N SER A 54 0.83 -1.26 10.19
CA SER A 54 1.77 -2.38 10.30
C SER A 54 1.94 -3.12 8.97
N ALA A 55 0.85 -3.34 8.23
CA ALA A 55 0.88 -3.97 6.92
C ALA A 55 1.57 -3.07 5.88
N LEU A 56 1.33 -1.76 5.89
CA LEU A 56 2.01 -0.80 5.02
C LEU A 56 3.53 -0.84 5.21
N ARG A 57 4.00 -0.78 6.46
CA ARG A 57 5.43 -0.91 6.79
C ARG A 57 6.03 -2.23 6.32
N LYS A 58 5.31 -3.33 6.45
CA LYS A 58 5.75 -4.66 6.01
C LYS A 58 5.99 -4.74 4.51
N TYR A 59 5.18 -4.03 3.71
CA TYR A 59 5.29 -4.04 2.25
C TYR A 59 6.01 -2.81 1.67
N GLY A 60 6.55 -1.93 2.52
CA GLY A 60 7.26 -0.72 2.09
C GLY A 60 6.36 0.27 1.34
N LEU A 61 5.06 0.28 1.66
CA LEU A 61 4.08 1.14 1.01
C LEU A 61 3.83 2.38 1.86
N ASP A 62 3.67 3.52 1.18
CA ASP A 62 3.26 4.78 1.77
C ASP A 62 1.97 5.23 1.10
N LEU A 63 0.91 5.46 1.88
CA LEU A 63 -0.41 5.85 1.39
C LEU A 63 -0.88 7.13 2.08
N PRO A 64 -1.64 7.99 1.37
CA PRO A 64 -2.27 9.14 1.98
C PRO A 64 -3.12 8.75 3.20
N ASP A 65 -3.07 9.57 4.26
CA ASP A 65 -3.79 9.31 5.51
C ASP A 65 -5.29 9.03 5.30
N ALA A 66 -5.92 9.76 4.38
CA ALA A 66 -7.33 9.59 4.04
C ALA A 66 -7.64 8.18 3.48
N MET A 67 -6.72 7.61 2.68
CA MET A 67 -6.87 6.24 2.18
C MET A 67 -6.70 5.22 3.31
N VAL A 68 -5.73 5.44 4.20
CA VAL A 68 -5.53 4.58 5.38
C VAL A 68 -6.76 4.59 6.28
N ALA A 69 -7.35 5.77 6.53
CA ALA A 69 -8.57 5.92 7.29
C ALA A 69 -9.75 5.18 6.62
N GLY A 70 -9.92 5.32 5.30
CA GLY A 70 -10.94 4.59 4.53
C GLY A 70 -10.78 3.08 4.62
N LEU A 71 -9.56 2.56 4.41
CA LEU A 71 -9.26 1.13 4.54
C LEU A 71 -9.57 0.59 5.94
N ALA A 72 -9.22 1.35 6.98
CA ALA A 72 -9.49 0.94 8.36
C ALA A 72 -10.99 0.89 8.66
N GLN A 73 -11.75 1.86 8.16
CA GLN A 73 -13.22 1.89 8.24
C GLN A 73 -13.82 0.68 7.53
N ASP A 74 -13.44 0.44 6.28
CA ASP A 74 -13.92 -0.67 5.45
C ASP A 74 -13.67 -2.03 6.12
N LEU A 75 -12.46 -2.23 6.65
CA LEU A 75 -12.09 -3.46 7.35
C LEU A 75 -12.86 -3.64 8.67
N ALA A 76 -13.05 -2.56 9.44
CA ALA A 76 -13.84 -2.61 10.66
C ALA A 76 -15.31 -2.99 10.37
N GLU A 77 -15.85 -2.55 9.24
CA GLU A 77 -17.18 -2.92 8.75
C GLU A 77 -17.22 -4.32 8.11
N GLY A 78 -16.07 -4.98 7.93
CA GLY A 78 -15.98 -6.29 7.30
C GLY A 78 -16.13 -6.26 5.78
N ARG A 79 -15.95 -5.09 5.15
CA ARG A 79 -15.97 -4.96 3.69
C ARG A 79 -14.74 -5.61 3.07
N GLN A 80 -14.92 -6.14 1.85
CA GLN A 80 -13.79 -6.59 1.04
C GLN A 80 -13.00 -5.38 0.56
N ILE A 81 -11.67 -5.47 0.66
CA ILE A 81 -10.77 -4.44 0.15
C ILE A 81 -10.39 -4.78 -1.28
N GLN A 82 -10.46 -3.78 -2.14
CA GLN A 82 -9.95 -3.87 -3.51
C GLN A 82 -9.23 -2.57 -3.83
N ILE A 83 -7.93 -2.65 -4.08
CA ILE A 83 -7.06 -1.52 -4.39
C ILE A 83 -6.84 -1.55 -5.90
N SER A 84 -7.52 -0.66 -6.61
CA SER A 84 -7.29 -0.51 -8.05
C SER A 84 -6.00 0.28 -8.27
N THR A 85 -4.93 -0.41 -8.69
CA THR A 85 -3.66 0.22 -9.08
C THR A 85 -3.66 0.65 -10.55
N ARG A 86 -4.79 1.19 -11.04
CA ARG A 86 -4.91 1.65 -12.43
C ARG A 86 -3.91 2.76 -12.73
#